data_AF-A0A383A4U1-F1
#
_entry.id   AF-A0A383A4U1-F1
#
_cell.length_a   1.000
_cell.length_b   1.000
_cell.length_c   1.000
_cell.angle_alpha   90.00
_cell.angle_beta   90.00
_cell.angle_gamma   90.00
#
_symmetry.space_group_name_H-M   'P 1'
#
loop_
_entity.id
_entity.type
_entity.pdbx_description
1 polymer ?
#
loop_
_entity_poly.entity_id
_entity_poly.type
_entity_poly.pdbx_seq_one_letter_code
_entity_poly.pdbx_strand_id
1 'polypeptide(L)'
;MRISFSLGMLVWLLLLPAVQVMAQPVNSQTVVDSKAVDRSEAYRLFLRGRHFEGEDDIEGAIRSYREAADIDRTSGEVLAELSALYARRNRGEEAVAAGLESLDRDPSNQSANRILGLIYAARANERDGTV
;
A
#
# COMPACT_ATOMS: atom_id res chain seq x y z
N MET A 1 46.98 -26.66 -61.19
CA MET A 1 46.53 -27.91 -61.83
C MET A 1 45.84 -28.77 -60.77
N ARG A 2 44.66 -29.32 -61.12
CA ARG A 2 43.79 -30.29 -60.41
C ARG A 2 42.63 -29.74 -59.57
N ILE A 3 41.45 -29.98 -60.14
CA ILE A 3 40.08 -29.82 -59.65
C ILE A 3 39.74 -31.06 -58.80
N SER A 4 38.94 -30.89 -57.74
CA SER A 4 37.97 -31.93 -57.35
C SER A 4 36.80 -31.30 -56.58
N PHE A 5 35.64 -31.25 -57.24
CA PHE A 5 34.33 -31.16 -56.61
C PHE A 5 34.01 -32.51 -55.95
N SER A 6 33.39 -32.50 -54.77
CA SER A 6 32.57 -33.63 -54.32
C SER A 6 31.26 -33.09 -53.73
N LEU A 7 30.20 -33.40 -54.45
CA LEU A 7 28.80 -33.16 -54.11
C LEU A 7 28.34 -34.30 -53.19
N GLY A 8 27.80 -33.98 -52.01
CA GLY A 8 27.27 -34.97 -51.07
C GLY A 8 26.11 -34.40 -50.28
N MET A 9 24.92 -34.42 -50.88
CA MET A 9 23.63 -34.06 -50.29
C MET A 9 23.03 -35.29 -49.57
N LEU A 10 22.76 -35.21 -48.25
CA LEU A 10 21.75 -35.98 -47.49
C LEU A 10 21.88 -35.60 -45.99
N VAL A 11 21.11 -34.66 -45.46
CA VAL A 11 19.73 -34.78 -44.91
C VAL A 11 19.64 -35.74 -43.69
N TRP A 12 19.49 -35.09 -42.52
CA TRP A 12 18.71 -35.46 -41.31
C TRP A 12 19.10 -36.70 -40.47
N LEU A 13 19.41 -36.49 -39.18
CA LEU A 13 18.49 -36.58 -38.01
C LEU A 13 19.32 -36.66 -36.70
N LEU A 14 18.73 -36.17 -35.58
CA LEU A 14 19.17 -36.21 -34.17
C LEU A 14 19.93 -34.96 -33.68
N LEU A 15 19.61 -34.29 -32.56
CA LEU A 15 18.52 -34.36 -31.59
C LEU A 15 18.62 -33.10 -30.70
N LEU A 16 17.47 -32.45 -30.47
CA LEU A 16 17.13 -31.50 -29.38
C LEU A 16 17.79 -30.10 -29.39
N PRO A 17 17.02 -29.01 -29.58
CA PRO A 17 17.40 -27.75 -28.99
C PRO A 17 17.27 -27.92 -27.47
N ALA A 18 18.38 -27.78 -26.74
CA ALA A 18 18.32 -27.52 -25.32
C ALA A 18 17.50 -26.23 -25.14
N VAL A 19 16.22 -26.36 -24.79
CA VAL A 19 15.43 -25.25 -24.27
C VAL A 19 16.03 -24.98 -22.90
N GLN A 20 17.09 -24.19 -22.88
CA GLN A 20 17.66 -23.66 -21.66
C GLN A 20 16.63 -22.68 -21.11
N VAL A 21 15.75 -23.17 -20.22
CA VAL A 21 14.93 -22.29 -19.38
C VAL A 21 15.93 -21.54 -18.51
N MET A 22 16.34 -20.36 -18.98
CA MET A 22 17.08 -19.42 -18.17
C MET A 22 16.13 -18.93 -17.09
N ALA A 23 16.20 -19.55 -15.92
CA ALA A 23 15.69 -18.96 -14.70
C ALA A 23 16.46 -17.65 -14.49
N GLN A 24 15.85 -16.54 -14.90
CA GLN A 24 16.37 -15.21 -14.64
C GLN A 24 16.48 -15.03 -13.12
N PRO A 25 17.63 -14.59 -12.58
CA PRO A 25 17.71 -14.24 -11.17
C PRO A 25 16.76 -13.07 -10.93
N VAL A 26 15.74 -13.27 -10.10
CA VAL A 26 14.86 -12.18 -9.63
C VAL A 26 15.75 -11.21 -8.85
N ASN A 27 16.13 -10.11 -9.52
CA ASN A 27 17.03 -9.10 -8.98
C ASN A 27 16.39 -8.46 -7.74
N SER A 28 16.92 -8.75 -6.55
CA SER A 28 16.37 -8.26 -5.29
C SER A 28 16.43 -6.74 -5.14
N GLN A 29 17.25 -6.05 -5.92
CA GLN A 29 17.35 -4.59 -5.94
C GLN A 29 16.07 -3.89 -6.42
N THR A 30 15.34 -4.44 -7.40
CA THR A 30 14.19 -3.75 -7.98
C THR A 30 12.97 -3.70 -7.04
N VAL A 31 12.83 -4.68 -6.15
CA VAL A 31 11.70 -4.77 -5.20
C VAL A 31 11.88 -3.85 -4.00
N VAL A 32 13.12 -3.59 -3.58
CA VAL A 32 13.40 -2.67 -2.47
C VAL A 32 13.24 -1.22 -2.93
N ASP A 33 13.73 -0.89 -4.12
CA ASP A 33 13.58 0.44 -4.71
C ASP A 33 12.11 0.77 -4.98
N SER A 34 11.30 -0.19 -5.45
CA SER A 34 9.87 0.02 -5.68
C SER A 34 9.12 0.30 -4.37
N LYS A 35 9.37 -0.46 -3.30
CA LYS A 35 8.74 -0.23 -1.99
C LYS A 35 9.09 1.12 -1.38
N ALA A 36 10.34 1.58 -1.58
CA ALA A 36 10.77 2.90 -1.11
C ALA A 36 10.08 4.03 -1.89
N VAL A 37 9.93 3.87 -3.21
CA VAL A 37 9.18 4.79 -4.07
C VAL A 37 7.70 4.82 -3.68
N ASP A 38 7.07 3.66 -3.47
CA ASP A 38 5.67 3.56 -3.04
C ASP A 38 5.46 4.28 -1.69
N ARG A 39 6.34 4.06 -0.71
CA ARG A 39 6.25 4.77 0.58
C ARG A 39 6.44 6.28 0.44
N SER A 40 7.33 6.73 -0.44
CA SER A 40 7.52 8.15 -0.74
C SER A 40 6.25 8.78 -1.33
N GLU A 41 5.58 8.07 -2.25
CA GLU A 41 4.33 8.53 -2.85
C GLU A 41 3.17 8.53 -1.83
N ALA A 42 3.06 7.50 -0.99
CA ALA A 42 2.12 7.47 0.12
C ALA A 42 2.31 8.67 1.06
N TYR A 43 3.57 9.00 1.38
CA TYR A 43 3.89 10.15 2.22
C TYR A 43 3.53 11.49 1.55
N ARG A 44 3.78 11.63 0.25
CA ARG A 44 3.37 12.82 -0.52
C ARG A 44 1.85 13.01 -0.49
N LEU A 45 1.09 11.94 -0.69
CA LEU A 45 -0.38 11.95 -0.62
C LEU A 45 -0.88 12.26 0.80
N PHE A 46 -0.22 11.73 1.83
CA PHE A 46 -0.50 12.08 3.22
C PHE A 46 -0.33 13.58 3.48
N LEU A 47 0.78 14.18 3.02
CA LEU A 47 1.00 15.62 3.15
C LEU A 47 -0.03 16.46 2.39
N ARG A 48 -0.49 15.98 1.23
CA ARG A 48 -1.61 16.59 0.51
C ARG A 48 -2.90 16.55 1.32
N GLY A 49 -3.18 15.42 1.98
CA GLY A 49 -4.32 15.30 2.89
C GLY A 49 -4.26 16.28 4.05
N ARG A 50 -3.08 16.43 4.67
CA ARG A 50 -2.82 17.42 5.73
C ARG A 50 -3.02 18.86 5.25
N HIS A 51 -2.62 19.15 4.01
CA HIS A 51 -2.83 20.46 3.40
C HIS A 51 -4.32 20.77 3.23
N PHE A 52 -5.08 19.87 2.60
CA PHE A 52 -6.53 20.04 2.45
C PHE A 52 -7.25 20.15 3.79
N GLU A 53 -6.82 19.38 4.80
CA GLU A 53 -7.37 19.51 6.15
C GLU A 53 -7.15 20.91 6.73
N GLY A 54 -5.97 21.49 6.53
CA GLY A 54 -5.65 22.86 6.95
C GLY A 54 -6.46 23.93 6.20
N GLU A 55 -6.92 23.63 4.98
CA GLU A 55 -7.83 24.48 4.19
C GLU A 55 -9.32 24.23 4.50
N ASP A 56 -9.63 23.35 5.45
CA ASP A 56 -10.98 22.87 5.78
C ASP A 56 -11.69 22.11 4.63
N ASP A 57 -10.97 21.72 3.58
CA ASP A 57 -11.46 20.78 2.55
C ASP A 57 -11.37 19.33 3.06
N ILE A 58 -12.38 18.95 3.84
CA ILE A 58 -12.41 17.64 4.53
C ILE A 58 -12.52 16.48 3.56
N GLU A 59 -13.28 16.64 2.48
CA GLU A 59 -13.42 15.59 1.48
C GLU A 59 -12.12 15.44 0.66
N GLY A 60 -11.42 16.55 0.37
CA GLY A 60 -10.07 16.51 -0.20
C GLY A 60 -9.06 15.80 0.70
N ALA A 61 -9.11 16.06 2.00
CA ALA A 61 -8.27 15.40 2.99
C ALA A 61 -8.54 13.90 3.06
N ILE A 62 -9.81 13.50 3.16
CA ILE A 62 -10.24 12.10 3.20
C ILE A 62 -9.77 11.33 1.96
N ARG A 63 -9.99 11.88 0.76
CA ARG A 63 -9.55 11.25 -0.49
C ARG A 63 -8.03 11.04 -0.50
N SER A 64 -7.27 12.06 -0.11
CA SER A 64 -5.81 12.00 -0.11
C SER A 64 -5.26 10.99 0.91
N TYR A 65 -5.88 10.90 2.10
CA TYR A 65 -5.52 9.88 3.09
C TYR A 65 -5.88 8.47 2.63
N ARG A 66 -7.03 8.27 1.99
CA ARG A 66 -7.40 6.97 1.41
C ARG A 66 -6.42 6.54 0.32
N GLU A 67 -6.10 7.44 -0.61
CA GLU A 67 -5.09 7.19 -1.66
C GLU A 67 -3.72 6.84 -1.03
N ALA A 68 -3.27 7.60 -0.03
CA ALA A 68 -2.01 7.30 0.68
C ALA A 68 -2.02 5.92 1.35
N ALA A 69 -3.12 5.55 2.00
CA ALA A 69 -3.28 4.23 2.60
C ALA A 69 -3.31 3.12 1.53
N ASP A 70 -3.87 3.36 0.35
CA ASP A 70 -3.91 2.34 -0.71
C ASP A 70 -2.54 2.06 -1.34
N ILE A 71 -1.61 3.03 -1.25
CA ILE A 71 -0.22 2.89 -1.68
C ILE A 71 0.60 2.14 -0.61
N ASP A 72 0.64 2.62 0.64
CA ASP A 72 1.29 1.88 1.74
C ASP A 72 0.29 1.01 2.50
N ARG A 73 0.02 -0.17 1.93
CA ARG A 73 -0.92 -1.16 2.50
C ARG A 73 -0.41 -1.85 3.75
N THR A 74 0.86 -1.63 4.14
CA THR A 74 1.46 -2.27 5.32
C THR A 74 1.45 -1.38 6.54
N SER A 75 1.25 -0.08 6.36
CA SER A 75 1.18 0.89 7.46
C SER A 75 -0.27 1.16 7.86
N GLY A 76 -0.52 1.15 9.17
CA GLY A 76 -1.78 1.63 9.76
C GLY A 76 -1.82 3.15 9.95
N GLU A 77 -0.68 3.85 9.88
CA GLU A 77 -0.57 5.22 10.41
C GLU A 77 -1.51 6.22 9.72
N VAL A 78 -1.62 6.15 8.39
CA VAL A 78 -2.51 7.03 7.63
C VAL A 78 -3.99 6.75 7.94
N LEU A 79 -4.35 5.48 8.19
CA LEU A 79 -5.71 5.11 8.58
C LEU A 79 -6.02 5.57 10.01
N ALA A 80 -5.04 5.56 10.92
CA ALA A 80 -5.18 6.15 12.25
C ALA A 80 -5.43 7.67 12.14
N GLU A 81 -4.71 8.39 11.28
CA GLU A 81 -4.93 9.81 11.04
C GLU A 81 -6.32 10.09 10.41
N LEU A 82 -6.75 9.24 9.48
CA LEU A 82 -8.10 9.30 8.92
C LEU A 82 -9.18 9.06 9.99
N SER A 83 -8.97 8.10 10.89
CA SER A 83 -9.84 7.88 12.05
C SER A 83 -9.94 9.12 12.93
N ALA A 84 -8.81 9.77 13.23
CA ALA A 84 -8.77 10.99 14.00
C ALA A 84 -9.52 12.14 13.31
N LEU A 85 -9.37 12.29 11.99
CA LEU A 85 -10.08 13.30 11.21
C LEU A 85 -11.59 13.08 11.28
N TYR A 86 -12.07 11.85 11.05
CA TYR A 86 -13.49 11.53 11.19
C TYR A 86 -14.02 11.83 12.60
N ALA A 87 -13.26 11.49 13.65
CA ALA A 87 -13.65 11.79 15.03
C ALA A 87 -13.80 13.30 15.27
N ARG A 88 -12.83 14.12 14.83
CA ARG A 88 -12.91 15.59 14.93
C ARG A 88 -14.09 16.19 14.18
N ARG A 89 -14.60 15.50 13.16
CA ARG A 89 -15.73 15.92 12.32
C ARG A 89 -17.05 15.29 12.75
N ASN A 90 -17.11 14.72 13.96
CA ASN A 90 -18.30 14.07 14.52
C ASN A 90 -18.83 12.91 13.66
N ARG A 91 -17.96 12.28 12.86
CA ARG A 91 -18.27 11.13 12.00
C ARG A 91 -17.86 9.84 12.71
N GLY A 92 -18.52 9.59 13.85
CA GLY A 92 -18.08 8.58 14.82
C GLY A 92 -18.00 7.14 14.27
N GLU A 93 -18.94 6.72 13.41
CA GLU A 93 -18.93 5.37 12.83
C GLU A 93 -17.75 5.18 11.87
N GLU A 94 -17.50 6.15 11.01
CA GLU A 94 -16.38 6.13 10.05
C GLU A 94 -15.04 6.22 10.77
N ALA A 95 -14.97 6.97 11.87
CA ALA A 95 -13.80 7.03 12.73
C ALA A 95 -13.46 5.63 13.28
N VAL A 96 -14.46 4.90 13.80
CA VAL A 96 -14.25 3.52 14.28
C VAL A 96 -13.82 2.60 13.15
N ALA A 97 -14.48 2.68 11.99
CA ALA A 97 -14.14 1.84 10.85
C ALA A 97 -12.68 2.03 10.39
N ALA A 98 -12.24 3.29 10.22
CA ALA A 98 -10.85 3.59 9.83
C ALA A 98 -9.84 3.18 10.91
N GLY A 99 -10.18 3.35 12.19
CA GLY A 99 -9.31 2.94 13.30
C GLY A 99 -9.15 1.42 13.37
N LEU A 100 -10.23 0.66 13.15
CA LEU A 100 -10.17 -0.80 13.09
C LEU A 100 -9.39 -1.28 11.85
N GLU A 101 -9.58 -0.63 10.70
CA GLU A 101 -8.78 -0.92 9.50
C GLU A 101 -7.29 -0.65 9.74
N SER A 102 -6.94 0.40 10.49
CA SER A 102 -5.55 0.64 10.89
C SER A 102 -4.98 -0.52 11.70
N LEU A 103 -5.76 -1.09 12.64
CA LEU A 103 -5.31 -2.20 13.48
C LEU A 103 -5.30 -3.54 12.74
N ASP A 104 -6.08 -3.68 11.66
CA ASP A 104 -5.99 -4.84 10.77
C ASP A 104 -4.64 -4.86 10.03
N ARG A 105 -4.17 -3.69 9.58
CA ARG A 105 -2.87 -3.56 8.89
C ARG A 105 -1.68 -3.60 9.85
N ASP A 106 -1.79 -2.87 10.96
CA ASP A 106 -0.78 -2.82 12.01
C ASP A 106 -1.44 -2.97 13.38
N PRO A 107 -1.52 -4.20 13.91
CA PRO A 107 -2.11 -4.48 15.22
C PRO A 107 -1.44 -3.74 16.38
N SER A 108 -0.20 -3.27 16.19
CA SER A 108 0.58 -2.55 17.20
C SER A 108 0.44 -1.03 17.10
N ASN A 109 -0.38 -0.51 16.17
CA ASN A 109 -0.50 0.92 15.95
C ASN A 109 -1.04 1.63 17.20
N GLN A 110 -0.17 2.41 17.85
CA GLN A 110 -0.49 3.09 19.10
C GLN A 110 -1.49 4.24 18.88
N SER A 111 -1.37 4.95 17.77
CA SER A 111 -2.26 6.05 17.38
C SER A 111 -3.70 5.54 17.25
N ALA A 112 -3.93 4.45 16.51
CA ALA A 112 -5.24 3.86 16.31
C ALA A 112 -5.86 3.34 17.62
N ASN A 113 -5.08 2.61 18.43
CA ASN A 113 -5.53 2.14 19.75
C ASN A 113 -5.99 3.31 20.64
N ARG A 114 -5.20 4.39 20.69
CA ARG A 114 -5.53 5.60 21.46
C ARG A 114 -6.82 6.25 20.94
N ILE A 115 -6.95 6.41 19.62
CA ILE A 115 -8.13 7.06 19.01
C ILE A 115 -9.40 6.25 19.27
N LEU A 116 -9.36 4.94 19.02
CA LEU A 116 -10.50 4.06 19.29
C LEU A 116 -10.89 4.06 20.76
N GLY A 117 -9.92 4.03 21.67
CA GLY A 117 -10.17 4.14 23.11
C GLY A 117 -10.91 5.43 23.47
N LEU A 118 -10.48 6.57 22.92
CA LEU A 118 -11.16 7.85 23.12
C LEU A 118 -12.60 7.85 22.56
N ILE A 119 -12.80 7.30 21.36
CA ILE A 119 -14.13 7.21 20.75
C ILE A 119 -15.06 6.33 21.59
N TYR A 120 -14.59 5.16 22.04
CA TYR A 120 -15.41 4.26 22.85
C TYR A 120 -15.73 4.84 24.23
N ALA A 121 -14.77 5.54 24.85
CA ALA A 121 -15.01 6.24 26.11
C ALA A 121 -16.07 7.34 25.96
N ALA A 122 -16.01 8.15 24.89
CA ALA A 122 -17.01 9.17 24.62
C ALA A 122 -18.43 8.56 24.46
N ARG A 123 -18.55 7.49 23.68
CA ARG A 123 -19.83 6.78 23.49
C ARG A 123 -20.38 6.17 24.79
N ALA A 124 -19.52 5.68 25.68
CA ALA A 124 -19.95 5.17 26.97
C ALA A 124 -20.57 6.30 27.82
N ASN A 125 -19.90 7.45 27.90
CA ASN A 125 -20.40 8.62 28.65
C ASN A 125 -21.73 9.15 28.10
N GLU A 126 -21.91 9.17 26.78
CA GLU A 126 -23.17 9.57 26.13
C GLU A 126 -24.33 8.64 26.52
N ARG A 127 -24.08 7.32 26.63
CA ARG A 127 -25.09 6.33 27.02
C ARG A 127 -25.49 6.44 28.48
N ASP A 128 -24.55 6.86 29.34
CA ASP A 128 -24.77 7.05 30.77
C ASP A 128 -25.44 8.40 31.10
N GLY A 129 -25.63 9.28 30.11
CA GLY A 129 -26.36 10.55 30.26
C GLY A 129 -25.65 11.62 31.10
N THR A 130 -24.31 11.54 31.23
CA THR A 130 -23.52 12.39 32.14
C THR A 130 -22.90 13.63 31.46
N VAL A 131 -23.55 14.19 30.45
CA VAL A 131 -23.11 15.41 29.73
C VAL A 131 -23.60 16.71 30.35
#